data_AF-A0A4Z0A7Z7-F1
#
_entry.id   AF-A0A4Z0A7Z7-F1
#
_cell.length_a   1.000
_cell.length_b   1.000
_cell.length_c   1.000
_cell.angle_alpha   90.00
_cell.angle_beta   90.00
_cell.angle_gamma   90.00
#
_symmetry.space_group_name_H-M   'P 1'
#
loop_
_entity.id
_entity.type
_entity.pdbx_description
1 polymer ?
#
loop_
_entity_poly.entity_id
_entity_poly.type
_entity_poly.pdbx_seq_one_letter_code
_entity_poly.pdbx_strand_id
1 'polypeptide(L)'
;MAAHHFCCCLPIRLGAFLISLVQFLLAGLVAAGIWYDLHESHDLPTKAKVTFICRGVFYTIFCLSSLFGFIGAIRRSASLLKQYSEYLAWTLIIQVILDGLYLWAYFTTPRDDLIKRCINGSTDQDVIDSCNKTLSLAKGWIIASLILSLLVQAYAAYIVHGYSKKLEVEVEFRTTAVQMDTSYKYNAAPRQSQEALTGAGPHYPYADPSHSFGAGGAPYDPYTKV
;
A
#
# COMPACT_ATOMS: atom_id res chain seq x y z
N MET A 1 1.33 22.19 1.72
CA MET A 1 1.04 22.59 0.32
C MET A 1 0.51 21.39 -0.44
N ALA A 2 -0.51 21.63 -1.27
CA ALA A 2 -1.40 20.69 -1.98
C ALA A 2 -2.34 19.86 -1.09
N ALA A 3 -3.57 20.35 -0.93
CA ALA A 3 -4.70 19.58 -0.39
C ALA A 3 -5.15 18.55 -1.44
N HIS A 4 -4.67 17.31 -1.37
CA HIS A 4 -5.12 16.27 -2.30
C HIS A 4 -6.37 15.56 -1.76
N HIS A 5 -7.53 16.19 -2.01
CA HIS A 5 -8.78 15.46 -2.18
C HIS A 5 -8.74 14.77 -3.54
N PHE A 6 -8.41 13.48 -3.58
CA PHE A 6 -8.57 12.68 -4.78
C PHE A 6 -10.05 12.26 -4.87
N CYS A 7 -10.77 12.84 -5.84
CA CYS A 7 -12.15 12.55 -6.27
C CYS A 7 -13.26 12.67 -5.19
N CYS A 8 -13.79 13.89 -5.07
CA CYS A 8 -15.20 14.18 -4.77
C CYS A 8 -15.83 13.56 -3.50
N CYS A 9 -15.16 13.64 -2.35
CA CYS A 9 -15.65 13.25 -1.00
C CYS A 9 -15.21 11.88 -0.47
N LEU A 10 -14.40 11.10 -1.19
CA LEU A 10 -13.87 9.86 -0.63
C LEU A 10 -12.65 10.14 0.27
N PRO A 11 -12.72 9.90 1.59
CA PRO A 11 -11.55 10.07 2.45
C PRO A 11 -10.46 9.10 2.00
N ILE A 12 -9.20 9.56 1.95
CA ILE A 12 -8.02 8.74 1.63
C ILE A 12 -7.93 7.45 2.48
N ARG A 13 -8.62 7.46 3.63
CA ARG A 13 -8.83 6.32 4.53
C ARG A 13 -9.67 5.19 3.91
N LEU A 14 -10.72 5.52 3.17
CA LEU A 14 -11.57 4.54 2.50
C LEU A 14 -10.84 3.92 1.29
N GLY A 15 -9.99 4.71 0.62
CA GLY A 15 -9.10 4.19 -0.41
C GLY A 15 -8.14 3.12 0.10
N ALA A 16 -7.43 3.39 1.21
CA ALA A 16 -6.54 2.39 1.82
C ALA A 16 -7.31 1.13 2.27
N PHE A 17 -8.51 1.31 2.85
CA PHE A 17 -9.38 0.21 3.26
C PHE A 17 -9.83 -0.68 2.09
N LEU A 18 -10.34 -0.07 1.01
CA LEU A 18 -10.78 -0.81 -0.17
C LEU A 18 -9.63 -1.52 -0.87
N ILE A 19 -8.47 -0.86 -0.98
CA ILE A 19 -7.29 -1.46 -1.59
C ILE A 19 -6.84 -2.68 -0.79
N SER A 20 -6.75 -2.59 0.55
CA SER A 20 -6.39 -3.75 1.37
C SER A 20 -7.40 -4.90 1.26
N LEU A 21 -8.70 -4.60 1.16
CA LEU A 21 -9.74 -5.62 1.01
C LEU A 21 -9.67 -6.32 -0.35
N VAL A 22 -9.48 -5.55 -1.43
CA VAL A 22 -9.28 -6.10 -2.78
C VAL A 22 -8.00 -6.92 -2.84
N GLN A 23 -6.91 -6.43 -2.24
CA GLN A 23 -5.64 -7.15 -2.18
C GLN A 23 -5.78 -8.48 -1.42
N PHE A 24 -6.53 -8.50 -0.32
CA PHE A 24 -6.84 -9.72 0.44
C PHE A 24 -7.62 -10.73 -0.41
N LEU A 25 -8.68 -10.29 -1.10
CA LEU A 25 -9.49 -11.16 -1.95
C LEU A 25 -8.68 -11.72 -3.13
N LEU A 26 -7.92 -10.88 -3.81
CA LEU A 26 -7.09 -11.30 -4.94
C LEU A 26 -5.98 -12.26 -4.48
N ALA A 27 -5.24 -11.92 -3.41
CA ALA A 27 -4.19 -12.78 -2.88
C ALA A 27 -4.75 -14.11 -2.35
N GLY A 28 -5.91 -14.08 -1.70
CA GLY A 28 -6.60 -15.28 -1.21
C GLY A 28 -7.06 -16.19 -2.34
N LEU A 29 -7.66 -15.63 -3.39
CA LEU A 29 -8.12 -16.40 -4.56
C LEU A 29 -6.93 -17.01 -5.31
N VAL A 30 -5.86 -16.23 -5.52
CA VAL A 30 -4.63 -16.73 -6.15
C VAL A 30 -3.97 -17.83 -5.32
N ALA A 31 -3.88 -17.65 -3.99
CA ALA A 31 -3.34 -18.69 -3.12
C ALA A 31 -4.19 -19.97 -3.19
N ALA A 32 -5.51 -19.86 -3.11
CA ALA A 32 -6.42 -21.01 -3.24
C ALA A 32 -6.25 -21.73 -4.58
N GLY A 33 -6.13 -20.98 -5.68
CA GLY A 33 -5.85 -21.54 -7.01
C GLY A 33 -4.53 -22.30 -7.08
N ILE A 34 -3.44 -21.72 -6.54
CA ILE A 34 -2.12 -22.39 -6.52
C ILE A 34 -2.16 -23.69 -5.71
N TRP A 35 -2.84 -23.69 -4.56
CA TRP A 35 -2.98 -24.90 -3.74
C TRP A 35 -3.87 -25.95 -4.40
N TYR A 36 -4.92 -25.52 -5.09
CA TYR A 36 -5.78 -26.40 -5.87
C TYR A 36 -5.01 -27.07 -7.01
N ASP A 37 -4.27 -26.30 -7.82
CA ASP A 37 -3.44 -26.81 -8.91
C ASP A 37 -2.40 -27.81 -8.41
N LEU A 38 -1.80 -27.54 -7.25
CA LEU A 38 -0.81 -28.43 -6.63
C LEU A 38 -1.43 -29.75 -6.15
N HIS A 39 -2.70 -29.73 -5.70
CA HIS A 39 -3.42 -30.91 -5.25
C HIS A 39 -3.84 -31.79 -6.43
N GLU A 40 -4.27 -31.20 -7.54
CA GLU A 40 -4.71 -31.94 -8.73
C GLU A 40 -3.52 -32.50 -9.54
N SER A 41 -2.40 -31.78 -9.55
CA SER A 41 -1.24 -32.14 -10.37
C SER A 41 -0.23 -33.01 -9.62
N HIS A 42 -0.49 -34.31 -9.53
CA HIS A 42 0.44 -35.27 -8.89
C HIS A 42 1.77 -35.44 -9.65
N ASP A 43 1.81 -35.18 -10.96
CA ASP A 43 2.95 -35.43 -11.87
C ASP A 43 3.65 -34.16 -12.38
N LEU A 44 3.86 -33.19 -11.47
CA LEU A 44 4.63 -31.99 -11.76
C LEU A 44 6.14 -32.28 -11.67
N PRO A 45 6.95 -31.80 -12.62
CA PRO A 45 8.40 -31.89 -12.53
C PRO A 45 8.87 -31.17 -11.26
N THR A 46 9.86 -31.74 -10.57
CA THR A 46 10.31 -31.28 -9.23
C THR A 46 10.60 -29.79 -9.18
N LYS A 47 11.15 -29.22 -10.25
CA LYS A 47 11.45 -27.79 -10.38
C LYS A 47 10.18 -26.92 -10.39
N ALA A 48 9.16 -27.32 -11.15
CA ALA A 48 7.88 -26.60 -11.17
C ALA A 48 7.17 -26.71 -9.81
N LYS A 49 7.14 -27.91 -9.23
CA LYS A 49 6.55 -28.16 -7.91
C LYS A 49 7.11 -27.22 -6.83
N VAL A 50 8.44 -27.06 -6.77
CA VAL A 50 9.09 -26.14 -5.83
C VAL A 50 8.65 -24.69 -6.08
N THR A 51 8.59 -24.23 -7.34
CA THR A 51 8.17 -22.86 -7.65
C THR A 51 6.72 -22.57 -7.26
N PHE A 52 5.81 -23.53 -7.45
CA PHE A 52 4.42 -23.39 -7.04
C PHE A 52 4.28 -23.33 -5.52
N ILE A 53 4.99 -24.18 -4.78
CA ILE A 53 4.99 -24.16 -3.31
C ILE A 53 5.53 -22.82 -2.79
N CYS A 54 6.67 -22.35 -3.31
CA CYS A 54 7.23 -21.06 -2.90
C CYS A 54 6.28 -19.89 -3.17
N ARG A 55 5.62 -19.85 -4.34
CA ARG A 55 4.61 -18.82 -4.65
C ARG A 55 3.39 -18.94 -3.76
N GLY A 56 2.90 -20.16 -3.51
CA GLY A 56 1.77 -20.41 -2.61
C GLY A 56 2.02 -19.86 -1.21
N VAL A 57 3.19 -20.16 -0.63
CA VAL A 57 3.59 -19.64 0.69
C VAL A 57 3.75 -18.11 0.69
N PHE A 58 4.32 -17.53 -0.37
CA PHE A 58 4.44 -16.08 -0.48
C PHE A 58 3.07 -15.39 -0.50
N TYR A 59 2.13 -15.88 -1.32
CA TYR A 59 0.79 -15.29 -1.41
C TYR A 59 -0.05 -15.50 -0.16
N THR A 60 0.14 -16.59 0.60
CA THR A 60 -0.53 -16.76 1.90
C THR A 60 0.00 -15.78 2.95
N ILE A 61 1.32 -15.60 3.04
CA ILE A 61 1.93 -14.59 3.93
C ILE A 61 1.47 -13.18 3.52
N PHE A 62 1.42 -12.90 2.22
CA PHE A 62 0.95 -11.63 1.69
C PHE A 62 -0.54 -11.38 2.02
N CYS A 63 -1.37 -12.42 1.91
CA CYS A 63 -2.76 -12.40 2.33
C CYS A 63 -2.90 -12.08 3.83
N LEU A 64 -2.12 -12.74 4.69
CA LEU A 64 -2.08 -12.42 6.12
C LEU A 64 -1.60 -10.99 6.38
N SER A 65 -0.59 -10.51 5.65
CA SER A 65 -0.09 -9.15 5.76
C SER A 65 -1.14 -8.09 5.36
N SER A 66 -1.96 -8.38 4.35
CA SER A 66 -3.05 -7.48 3.96
C SER A 66 -4.09 -7.29 5.08
N LEU A 67 -4.31 -8.28 5.95
CA LEU A 67 -5.13 -8.14 7.16
C LEU A 67 -4.50 -7.20 8.18
N PHE A 68 -3.17 -7.21 8.33
CA PHE A 68 -2.48 -6.23 9.18
C PHE A 68 -2.60 -4.81 8.63
N GLY A 69 -2.50 -4.65 7.31
CA GLY A 69 -2.76 -3.36 6.64
C GLY A 69 -4.18 -2.85 6.89
N PHE A 70 -5.16 -3.75 6.83
CA PHE A 70 -6.56 -3.47 7.13
C PHE A 70 -6.77 -3.03 8.60
N ILE A 71 -6.19 -3.75 9.55
CA ILE A 71 -6.25 -3.40 10.98
C ILE A 71 -5.54 -2.05 11.25
N GLY A 72 -4.42 -1.81 10.59
CA GLY A 72 -3.68 -0.54 10.66
C GLY A 72 -4.51 0.65 10.17
N ALA A 73 -5.28 0.47 9.10
CA ALA A 73 -6.20 1.48 8.60
C ALA A 73 -7.33 1.80 9.60
N ILE A 74 -7.84 0.79 10.31
CA ILE A 74 -8.89 0.95 11.34
C ILE A 74 -8.35 1.63 12.60
N ARG A 75 -7.19 1.20 13.11
CA ARG A 75 -6.63 1.70 14.39
C ARG A 75 -6.00 3.09 14.30
N ARG A 76 -5.87 3.68 13.10
CA ARG A 76 -5.28 5.01 12.87
C ARG A 76 -3.92 5.20 13.58
N SER A 77 -3.09 4.15 13.64
CA SER A 77 -1.77 4.23 14.25
C SER A 77 -0.70 4.50 13.18
N ALA A 78 0.00 5.64 13.30
CA ALA A 78 1.07 6.02 12.37
C ALA A 78 2.21 5.00 12.33
N SER A 79 2.55 4.44 13.50
CA SER A 79 3.65 3.47 13.63
C SER A 79 3.39 2.16 12.87
N LEU A 80 2.19 1.57 13.00
CA LEU A 80 1.84 0.32 12.29
C LEU A 80 1.82 0.55 10.78
N LEU A 81 1.34 1.71 10.33
CA LEU A 81 1.29 2.03 8.92
C LEU A 81 2.66 2.28 8.31
N LYS A 82 3.59 2.86 9.06
CA LYS A 82 4.97 3.06 8.63
C LYS A 82 5.66 1.71 8.42
N GLN A 83 5.59 0.82 9.41
CA GLN A 83 6.16 -0.53 9.31
C GLN A 83 5.52 -1.32 8.17
N TYR A 84 4.20 -1.21 8.00
CA TYR A 84 3.50 -1.83 6.89
C TYR A 84 3.92 -1.27 5.52
N SER A 85 4.18 0.04 5.42
CA SER A 85 4.69 0.67 4.19
C SER A 85 6.07 0.13 3.80
N GLU A 86 6.98 -0.02 4.77
CA GLU A 86 8.31 -0.59 4.54
C GLU A 86 8.21 -2.07 4.15
N TYR A 87 7.34 -2.82 4.82
CA TYR A 87 7.06 -4.21 4.47
C TYR A 87 6.51 -4.34 3.03
N LEU A 88 5.56 -3.50 2.63
CA LEU A 88 5.03 -3.49 1.27
C LEU A 88 6.12 -3.23 0.23
N ALA A 89 7.03 -2.30 0.50
CA ALA A 89 8.17 -2.03 -0.38
C ALA A 89 9.07 -3.27 -0.54
N TRP A 90 9.38 -3.95 0.56
CA TRP A 90 10.15 -5.21 0.52
C TRP A 90 9.44 -6.33 -0.24
N THR A 91 8.14 -6.51 -0.01
CA THR A 91 7.37 -7.55 -0.72
C THR A 91 7.26 -7.29 -2.21
N LEU A 92 7.22 -6.02 -2.64
CA LEU A 92 7.23 -5.67 -4.06
C LEU A 92 8.51 -6.14 -4.75
N ILE A 93 9.67 -5.94 -4.11
CA ILE A 93 10.97 -6.42 -4.64
C ILE A 93 10.98 -7.94 -4.76
N ILE A 94 10.54 -8.64 -3.71
CA ILE A 94 10.49 -10.11 -3.70
C ILE A 94 9.54 -10.62 -4.81
N GLN A 95 8.40 -9.97 -5.00
CA GLN A 95 7.43 -10.35 -6.02
C GLN A 95 8.00 -10.19 -7.43
N VAL A 96 8.72 -9.11 -7.71
CA VAL A 96 9.43 -8.93 -9.00
C VAL A 96 10.41 -10.07 -9.25
N ILE A 97 11.17 -10.47 -8.23
CA ILE A 97 12.13 -11.57 -8.36
C ILE A 97 11.40 -12.90 -8.64
N LEU A 98 10.33 -13.20 -7.89
CA LEU A 98 9.55 -14.42 -8.08
C LEU A 98 8.89 -14.49 -9.46
N ASP A 99 8.34 -13.38 -9.93
CA ASP A 99 7.69 -13.30 -11.23
C ASP A 99 8.73 -13.36 -12.37
N GLY A 100 9.92 -12.79 -12.18
CA GLY A 100 11.05 -12.93 -13.10
C GLY A 100 11.54 -14.38 -13.20
N LEU A 101 11.71 -15.07 -12.06
CA LEU A 101 12.08 -16.48 -12.02
C LEU A 101 10.99 -17.36 -12.66
N TYR A 102 9.72 -17.04 -12.42
CA TYR A 102 8.59 -17.73 -13.03
C TYR A 102 8.58 -17.55 -14.55
N LEU A 103 8.78 -16.33 -15.05
CA LEU A 103 8.91 -16.07 -16.48
C LEU A 103 10.08 -16.86 -17.07
N TRP A 104 11.24 -16.82 -16.41
CA TRP A 104 12.43 -17.53 -16.87
C TRP A 104 12.20 -19.05 -16.94
N ALA A 105 11.61 -19.65 -15.91
CA ALA A 105 11.25 -21.07 -15.90
C ALA A 105 10.21 -21.40 -16.99
N TYR A 106 9.25 -20.51 -17.22
CA TYR A 106 8.23 -20.67 -18.24
C TYR A 106 8.79 -20.57 -19.66
N PHE A 107 9.71 -19.63 -19.92
CA PHE A 107 10.36 -19.47 -21.22
C PHE A 107 11.40 -20.54 -21.53
N THR A 108 12.03 -21.13 -20.51
CA THR A 108 12.98 -22.25 -20.67
C THR A 108 12.30 -23.60 -20.83
N THR A 109 11.01 -23.71 -20.51
CA THR A 109 10.24 -24.94 -20.74
C THR A 109 9.84 -25.02 -22.23
N PRO A 110 10.22 -26.09 -22.96
CA PRO A 110 9.89 -26.22 -24.37
C PRO A 110 8.37 -26.27 -24.57
N ARG A 111 7.88 -25.57 -25.59
CA ARG A 111 6.43 -25.52 -25.94
C ARG A 111 5.86 -26.92 -26.14
N ASP A 112 6.67 -27.85 -26.62
CA ASP A 112 6.28 -29.21 -26.94
C ASP A 112 5.86 -30.03 -25.70
N ASP A 113 6.44 -29.73 -24.53
CA ASP A 113 6.08 -30.43 -23.28
C ASP A 113 4.73 -29.92 -22.74
N LEU A 114 4.43 -28.64 -22.93
CA LEU A 114 3.12 -28.06 -22.61
C LEU A 114 2.03 -28.59 -23.57
N ILE A 115 2.34 -28.68 -24.86
CA ILE A 115 1.41 -29.19 -25.87
C ILE A 115 1.12 -30.68 -25.60
N LYS A 116 2.13 -31.49 -25.27
CA LYS A 116 1.94 -32.91 -24.90
C LYS A 116 1.03 -33.08 -23.69
N ARG A 117 1.18 -32.23 -22.65
CA ARG A 117 0.31 -32.24 -21.46
C ARG A 117 -1.13 -31.83 -21.79
N CYS A 118 -1.28 -30.84 -22.66
CA CYS A 118 -2.58 -30.31 -23.06
C CYS A 118 -3.38 -31.27 -23.96
N ILE A 119 -2.69 -32.01 -24.84
CA ILE A 119 -3.32 -33.02 -25.69
C ILE A 119 -3.70 -34.27 -24.89
N ASN A 120 -3.00 -34.57 -23.78
CA ASN A 120 -3.24 -35.72 -22.90
C ASN A 120 -3.49 -37.06 -23.64
N GLY A 121 -2.78 -37.27 -24.75
CA GLY A 121 -2.91 -38.46 -25.60
C GLY A 121 -4.08 -38.48 -26.59
N SER A 122 -4.86 -37.40 -26.72
CA SER A 122 -5.88 -37.26 -27.78
C SER A 122 -5.23 -37.12 -29.16
N THR A 123 -5.83 -37.73 -30.19
CA THR A 123 -5.35 -37.70 -31.58
C THR A 123 -6.17 -36.75 -32.46
N ASP A 124 -7.16 -36.05 -31.90
CA ASP A 124 -8.10 -35.21 -32.63
C ASP A 124 -7.46 -33.87 -33.04
N GLN A 125 -7.50 -33.54 -34.33
CA GLN A 125 -6.92 -32.29 -34.84
C GLN A 125 -7.56 -31.03 -34.25
N ASP A 126 -8.87 -31.05 -33.99
CA ASP A 126 -9.57 -29.91 -33.37
C ASP A 126 -9.11 -29.64 -31.92
N VAL A 127 -8.75 -30.70 -31.19
CA VAL A 127 -8.21 -30.60 -29.82
C VAL A 127 -6.77 -30.06 -29.86
N ILE A 128 -5.96 -30.51 -30.82
CA ILE A 128 -4.59 -30.04 -31.03
C ILE A 128 -4.58 -28.55 -31.42
N ASP A 129 -5.47 -28.12 -32.31
CA ASP A 129 -5.52 -26.73 -32.78
C ASP A 129 -6.08 -25.79 -31.71
N SER A 130 -7.13 -26.22 -30.99
CA SER A 130 -7.66 -25.49 -29.83
C SER A 130 -6.63 -25.36 -28.71
N CYS A 131 -5.84 -26.40 -28.48
CA CYS A 131 -4.75 -26.40 -27.52
C CYS A 131 -3.65 -25.38 -27.90
N ASN A 132 -3.20 -25.40 -29.16
CA ASN A 132 -2.18 -24.46 -29.64
C ASN A 132 -2.66 -23.00 -29.54
N LYS A 133 -3.91 -22.74 -29.93
CA LYS A 133 -4.52 -21.41 -29.84
C LYS A 133 -4.61 -20.94 -28.38
N THR A 134 -5.06 -21.81 -27.48
CA THR A 134 -5.15 -21.52 -26.04
C THR A 134 -3.78 -21.27 -25.43
N LEU A 135 -2.76 -22.06 -25.79
CA LEU A 135 -1.40 -21.85 -25.32
C LEU A 135 -0.85 -20.49 -25.76
N SER A 136 -1.12 -20.09 -27.00
CA SER A 136 -0.66 -18.81 -27.54
C SER A 136 -1.30 -17.61 -26.81
N LEU A 137 -2.60 -17.70 -26.50
CA LEU A 137 -3.33 -16.71 -25.72
C LEU A 137 -2.87 -16.67 -24.25
N ALA A 138 -2.62 -17.84 -23.67
CA ALA A 138 -2.15 -17.98 -22.30
C ALA A 138 -0.80 -17.26 -22.09
N LYS A 139 0.10 -17.29 -23.07
CA LYS A 139 1.37 -16.54 -23.00
C LYS A 139 1.17 -15.04 -22.86
N GLY A 140 0.29 -14.47 -23.69
CA GLY A 140 -0.06 -13.05 -23.61
C GLY A 140 -0.72 -12.71 -22.28
N TRP A 141 -1.65 -13.56 -21.83
CA TRP A 141 -2.36 -13.38 -20.56
C TRP A 141 -1.43 -13.43 -19.34
N ILE A 142 -0.50 -14.39 -19.29
CA ILE A 142 0.47 -14.51 -18.20
C ILE A 142 1.32 -13.24 -18.09
N ILE A 143 1.86 -12.73 -19.21
CA ILE A 143 2.66 -11.49 -19.19
C ILE A 143 1.82 -10.29 -18.77
N ALA A 144 0.60 -10.16 -19.31
CA ALA A 144 -0.31 -9.06 -19.01
C ALA A 144 -0.72 -9.05 -17.53
N SER A 145 -1.08 -10.21 -16.98
CA SER A 145 -1.48 -10.36 -15.57
C SER A 145 -0.35 -9.99 -14.60
N LEU A 146 0.90 -10.31 -14.93
CA LEU A 146 2.07 -9.94 -14.12
C LEU A 146 2.30 -8.43 -14.08
N ILE A 147 2.23 -7.77 -15.25
CA ILE A 147 2.36 -6.31 -15.34
C ILE A 147 1.23 -5.62 -14.56
N LEU A 148 0.00 -6.11 -14.71
CA LEU A 148 -1.15 -5.57 -13.98
C LEU A 148 -0.98 -5.72 -12.47
N SER A 149 -0.57 -6.91 -12.01
CA SER A 149 -0.30 -7.17 -10.58
C SER A 149 0.77 -6.22 -10.04
N LEU A 150 1.84 -5.98 -10.80
CA LEU A 150 2.93 -5.08 -10.40
C LEU A 150 2.46 -3.62 -10.30
N LEU A 151 1.65 -3.16 -11.25
CA LEU A 151 1.08 -1.81 -11.22
C LEU A 151 0.16 -1.62 -10.02
N VAL A 152 -0.70 -2.60 -9.72
CA VAL A 152 -1.58 -2.55 -8.55
C VAL A 152 -0.77 -2.53 -7.25
N GLN A 153 0.27 -3.36 -7.14
CA GLN A 153 1.16 -3.40 -5.98
C GLN A 153 1.91 -2.06 -5.77
N ALA A 154 2.47 -1.51 -6.85
CA ALA A 154 3.18 -0.24 -6.82
C ALA A 154 2.25 0.93 -6.44
N TYR A 155 1.03 0.92 -6.96
CA TYR A 155 0.01 1.91 -6.62
C TYR A 155 -0.41 1.82 -5.14
N ALA A 156 -0.59 0.59 -4.63
CA ALA A 156 -0.89 0.37 -3.22
C ALA A 156 0.25 0.88 -2.32
N ALA A 157 1.51 0.57 -2.64
CA ALA A 157 2.67 1.06 -1.90
C ALA A 157 2.75 2.60 -1.91
N TYR A 158 2.49 3.23 -3.05
CA TYR A 158 2.46 4.69 -3.19
C TYR A 158 1.41 5.34 -2.29
N ILE A 159 0.17 4.81 -2.29
CA ILE A 159 -0.92 5.34 -1.45
C ILE A 159 -0.59 5.19 0.03
N VAL A 160 -0.12 4.01 0.44
CA VAL A 160 0.20 3.74 1.85
C VAL A 160 1.32 4.65 2.33
N HIS A 161 2.36 4.87 1.51
CA HIS A 161 3.45 5.79 1.83
C HIS A 161 2.96 7.25 1.96
N GLY A 162 2.10 7.70 1.03
CA GLY A 162 1.51 9.04 1.11
C GLY A 162 0.65 9.22 2.37
N TYR A 163 -0.10 8.19 2.77
CA TYR A 163 -0.96 8.23 3.94
C TYR A 163 -0.17 8.13 5.26
N SER A 164 0.89 7.31 5.34
CA SER A 164 1.74 7.22 6.52
C SER A 164 2.42 8.54 6.83
N LYS A 165 2.98 9.22 5.81
CA LYS A 165 3.59 10.54 5.96
C LYS A 165 2.60 11.59 6.45
N LYS A 166 1.38 11.59 5.91
CA LYS A 166 0.32 12.49 6.37
C LYS A 166 -0.03 12.24 7.84
N LEU A 167 -0.12 10.97 8.25
CA LEU A 167 -0.47 10.60 9.60
C LEU A 167 0.65 10.90 10.61
N GLU A 168 1.92 10.76 10.20
CA GLU A 168 3.07 11.21 11.00
C GLU A 168 3.00 12.71 11.28
N VAL A 169 2.74 13.54 10.25
CA VAL A 169 2.59 14.98 10.42
C VAL A 169 1.40 15.32 11.33
N GLU A 170 0.26 14.62 11.21
CA GLU A 170 -0.89 14.80 12.11
C GLU A 170 -0.55 14.43 13.58
N VAL A 171 0.21 13.35 13.80
CA VAL A 171 0.64 12.90 15.13
C VAL A 171 1.68 13.84 15.73
N GLU A 172 2.66 14.27 14.94
CA GLU A 172 3.68 15.24 15.35
C GLU A 172 3.04 16.57 15.72
N PHE A 173 2.13 17.09 14.89
CA PHE A 173 1.38 18.30 15.21
C PHE A 173 0.58 18.14 16.50
N ARG A 174 -0.10 17.01 16.71
CA ARG A 174 -0.86 16.77 17.95
C ARG A 174 0.06 16.66 19.18
N THR A 175 1.25 16.09 19.03
CA THR A 175 2.21 15.90 20.13
C THR A 175 2.95 17.19 20.48
N THR A 176 3.25 18.03 19.48
CA THR A 176 3.95 19.31 19.66
C THR A 176 3.02 20.46 20.04
N ALA A 177 1.81 20.52 19.47
CA ALA A 177 0.81 21.55 19.80
C ALA A 177 0.09 21.29 21.13
N VAL A 178 0.15 20.06 21.65
CA VAL A 178 -0.42 19.68 22.94
C VAL A 178 0.69 19.01 23.77
N GLN A 179 1.59 19.80 24.36
CA GLN A 179 2.29 19.30 25.54
C GLN A 179 1.22 19.07 26.62
N MET A 180 0.83 17.81 26.80
CA MET A 180 0.22 17.30 28.02
C MET A 180 1.34 16.67 28.84
N ASP A 181 2.23 17.51 29.37
CA ASP A 181 3.09 17.10 30.47
C ASP A 181 2.16 16.68 31.62
N THR A 182 2.28 15.42 32.02
CA THR A 182 1.47 14.75 33.04
C THR A 182 1.71 15.31 34.46
N SER A 183 2.10 16.58 34.57
CA SER A 183 2.33 17.31 35.81
C SER A 183 1.71 18.71 35.85
N TYR A 184 0.81 19.08 34.92
CA TYR A 184 -0.07 20.21 35.19
C TYR A 184 -1.22 19.73 36.07
N LYS A 185 -1.06 19.89 37.39
CA LYS A 185 -2.23 20.01 38.25
C LYS A 185 -3.00 21.23 37.76
N TYR A 186 -4.14 21.02 37.10
CA TYR A 186 -5.13 22.06 36.97
C TYR A 186 -5.58 22.40 38.39
N ASN A 187 -4.92 23.36 39.03
CA ASN A 187 -5.50 24.03 40.18
C ASN A 187 -6.72 24.77 39.63
N ALA A 188 -7.90 24.24 39.89
CA ALA A 188 -9.13 25.00 39.74
C ALA A 188 -8.96 26.24 40.63
N ALA A 189 -8.60 27.38 40.04
CA ALA A 189 -8.61 28.64 40.75
C ALA A 189 -10.05 28.85 41.24
N PRO A 190 -10.26 29.17 42.53
CA PRO A 190 -11.60 29.33 43.08
C PRO A 190 -12.13 30.68 42.60
N ARG A 191 -12.51 30.78 41.34
CA ARG A 191 -13.10 31.99 40.78
C ARG A 191 -14.27 31.65 39.88
N GLN A 192 -15.45 31.96 40.41
CA GLN A 192 -16.69 32.09 39.66
C GLN A 192 -16.61 33.36 38.78
N SER A 193 -15.82 33.35 37.72
CA SER A 193 -15.76 34.50 36.82
C SER A 193 -15.82 34.05 35.36
N GLN A 194 -16.76 34.64 34.62
CA GLN A 194 -17.02 34.40 33.19
C GLN A 194 -15.91 34.95 32.28
N GLU A 195 -14.70 35.14 32.81
CA GLU A 195 -13.54 35.75 32.12
C GLU A 195 -13.06 34.89 30.94
N ALA A 196 -13.43 33.61 30.85
CA ALA A 196 -13.17 32.80 29.66
C ALA A 196 -14.03 33.18 28.43
N LEU A 197 -15.17 33.85 28.62
CA LEU A 197 -16.02 34.35 27.53
C LEU A 197 -15.75 35.81 27.15
N THR A 198 -15.17 36.61 28.06
CA THR A 198 -14.90 38.04 27.84
C THR A 198 -13.44 38.46 28.00
N GLY A 199 -12.55 37.53 28.32
CA GLY A 199 -11.12 37.78 28.49
C GLY A 199 -10.45 38.04 27.16
N ALA A 200 -9.55 39.03 27.12
CA ALA A 200 -8.59 39.16 26.03
C ALA A 200 -7.95 37.79 25.80
N GLY A 201 -8.13 37.26 24.59
CA GLY A 201 -7.76 35.89 24.25
C GLY A 201 -6.30 35.57 24.61
N PRO A 202 -5.96 34.28 24.77
CA PRO A 202 -4.62 33.85 25.17
C PRO A 202 -3.58 34.58 24.33
N HIS A 203 -2.65 35.28 25.00
CA HIS A 203 -1.56 36.03 24.38
C HIS A 203 -0.71 35.04 23.57
N TYR A 204 -1.01 34.94 22.29
CA TYR A 204 -0.26 34.12 21.36
C TYR A 204 1.11 34.77 21.23
N PRO A 205 2.23 34.05 21.43
CA PRO A 205 3.57 34.66 21.47
C PRO A 205 3.94 35.46 20.20
N TYR A 206 3.29 35.18 19.07
CA TYR A 206 3.47 35.91 17.81
C TYR A 206 2.44 37.03 17.57
N ALA A 207 1.49 37.23 18.48
CA ALA A 207 0.59 38.39 18.48
C ALA A 207 1.23 39.62 19.16
N ASP A 208 2.34 39.43 19.87
CA ASP A 208 3.11 40.52 20.46
C ASP A 208 3.87 41.29 19.35
N PRO A 209 3.72 42.63 19.25
CA PRO A 209 4.41 43.43 18.22
C PRO A 209 5.92 43.21 18.20
N SER A 210 6.51 42.91 19.36
CA SER A 210 7.94 42.63 19.53
C SER A 210 8.43 41.35 18.83
N HIS A 211 7.52 40.42 18.53
CA HIS A 211 7.80 39.15 17.87
C HIS A 211 7.13 39.02 16.49
N SER A 212 6.56 40.12 15.98
CA SER A 212 5.97 40.18 14.65
C SER A 212 7.05 40.23 13.56
N PHE A 213 6.80 39.56 12.42
CA PHE A 213 7.69 39.62 11.26
C PHE A 213 7.84 41.08 10.80
N GLY A 214 9.06 41.63 10.88
CA GLY A 214 9.37 43.00 10.48
C GLY A 214 9.65 43.98 11.63
N ALA A 215 9.52 43.55 12.90
CA ALA A 215 9.76 44.43 14.07
C ALA A 215 11.20 45.01 14.15
N GLY A 216 12.17 44.39 13.47
CA GLY A 216 13.54 44.89 13.33
C GLY A 216 13.97 45.16 11.88
N GLY A 217 13.05 45.13 10.91
CA GLY A 217 13.35 45.42 9.51
C GLY A 217 13.27 46.92 9.24
N ALA A 218 14.20 47.44 8.43
CA ALA A 218 14.07 48.81 7.92
C ALA A 218 12.72 48.96 7.19
N PRO A 219 12.00 50.08 7.36
CA PRO A 219 10.73 50.31 6.69
C PRO A 219 10.90 50.15 5.17
N TYR A 220 10.04 49.33 4.56
CA TYR A 220 10.00 49.15 3.12
C TYR A 220 9.62 50.49 2.47
N ASP A 221 10.58 51.13 1.81
CA ASP A 221 10.37 52.31 0.98
C ASP A 221 10.11 51.85 -0.46
N PRO A 222 8.88 52.01 -1.00
CA PRO A 222 8.56 51.59 -2.36
C PRO A 222 9.26 52.43 -3.46
N TYR A 223 10.05 53.45 -3.12
CA TYR A 223 10.74 54.31 -4.09
C TYR A 223 12.25 54.08 -4.21
N THR A 224 12.85 53.22 -3.38
CA THR A 224 14.24 52.79 -3.56
C THR A 224 14.31 51.69 -4.62
N LYS A 225 14.64 52.08 -5.85
CA LYS A 225 15.01 51.15 -6.92
C LYS A 225 16.24 50.34 -6.49
N VAL A 226 16.09 49.02 -6.46
CA VAL A 226 17.17 48.05 -6.73
C VAL A 226 16.74 47.21 -7.91
#